data_AF-A0A1F3Z2N2-F1
#
_entry.id   AF-A0A1F3Z2N2-F1
#
_cell.length_a   1.000
_cell.length_b   1.000
_cell.length_c   1.000
_cell.angle_alpha   90.00
_cell.angle_beta   90.00
_cell.angle_gamma   90.00
#
_symmetry.space_group_name_H-M   'P 1'
#
loop_
_entity.id
_entity.type
_entity.pdbx_description
1 polymer ?
#
loop_
_entity_poly.entity_id
_entity_poly.type
_entity_poly.pdbx_seq_one_letter_code
_entity_poly.pdbx_strand_id
1 'polypeptide(L)'
;MRSLDGCLGSYDVYPGEQPNSIAKVDPVKWDREPQKAIQEGAFTLIGDMGMTGQVILVNHYQWRDLAEAKLENFFYAAILWGKSPFKVIEDAKFMLKRAVK
;
A
#
# COMPACT_ATOMS: atom_id res chain seq x y z
N MET A 1 3.86 2.20 -7.50
CA MET A 1 2.46 2.23 -8.01
C MET A 1 2.48 2.46 -9.51
N ARG A 2 1.49 1.91 -10.20
CA ARG A 2 1.31 2.12 -11.63
C ARG A 2 -0.16 2.34 -11.95
N SER A 3 -0.47 3.28 -12.82
CA SER A 3 -1.83 3.55 -13.31
C SER A 3 -2.13 2.85 -14.64
N LEU A 4 -3.42 2.80 -15.02
CA LEU A 4 -3.88 2.14 -16.24
C LEU A 4 -3.40 2.81 -17.55
N ASP A 5 -3.08 4.10 -17.51
CA ASP A 5 -2.40 4.84 -18.59
C ASP A 5 -0.87 4.70 -18.54
N GLY A 6 -0.35 3.87 -17.62
CA GLY A 6 1.04 3.49 -17.52
C GLY A 6 1.92 4.50 -16.80
N CYS A 7 1.36 5.40 -16.00
CA CYS A 7 2.13 6.32 -15.16
C CYS A 7 2.70 5.55 -13.97
N LEU A 8 3.91 5.89 -13.55
CA LEU A 8 4.63 5.26 -12.47
C LEU A 8 4.77 6.25 -11.31
N GLY A 9 4.31 5.81 -10.15
CA GLY A 9 4.34 6.60 -8.91
C GLY A 9 5.12 5.87 -7.83
N SER A 10 5.95 6.61 -7.10
CA SER A 10 6.61 6.10 -5.89
C SER A 10 6.41 7.07 -4.73
N TYR A 11 6.43 6.53 -3.52
CA TYR A 11 6.42 7.30 -2.29
C TYR A 11 7.09 6.49 -1.20
N ASP A 12 7.56 7.22 -0.21
CA ASP A 12 8.20 6.66 0.96
C ASP A 12 7.20 6.58 2.11
N VAL A 13 7.29 5.50 2.87
CA VAL A 13 6.46 5.28 4.06
C VAL A 13 7.38 5.08 5.25
N TYR A 14 7.17 5.86 6.30
CA TYR A 14 8.03 5.89 7.47
C TYR A 14 7.33 5.21 8.66
N PRO A 15 7.97 4.23 9.30
CA PRO A 15 7.42 3.59 10.49
C PRO A 15 7.30 4.60 11.63
N GLY A 16 6.28 4.45 12.48
CA GLY A 16 6.15 5.22 13.71
C GLY A 16 6.93 4.62 14.86
N GLU A 17 7.00 5.34 15.98
CA GLU A 17 7.72 4.90 17.18
C GLU A 17 7.04 3.69 17.86
N GLN A 18 5.72 3.55 17.68
CA GLN A 18 4.96 2.45 18.26
C GLN A 18 4.89 1.24 17.32
N PRO A 19 4.93 0.01 17.85
CA PRO A 19 4.74 -1.19 17.04
C PRO A 19 3.46 -1.15 16.21
N ASN A 20 3.56 -1.47 14.92
CA ASN A 20 2.46 -1.43 13.94
C ASN A 20 1.89 -0.04 13.66
N SER A 21 2.68 1.02 13.86
CA SER A 21 2.28 2.37 13.51
C SER A 21 3.08 2.92 12.32
N ILE A 22 2.47 3.91 11.65
CA ILE A 22 3.07 4.70 10.57
C ILE A 22 3.18 6.13 11.08
N ALA A 23 4.38 6.71 11.01
CA ALA A 23 4.60 8.13 11.35
C ALA A 23 4.18 9.03 10.19
N LYS A 24 4.53 8.64 8.97
CA LYS A 24 4.37 9.48 7.79
C LYS A 24 4.27 8.64 6.52
N VAL A 25 3.42 9.07 5.61
CA VAL A 25 3.38 8.62 4.22
C VAL A 25 3.64 9.84 3.36
N ASP A 26 4.70 9.82 2.56
CA ASP A 26 4.98 10.92 1.63
C ASP A 26 3.96 10.95 0.48
N PRO A 27 3.69 12.13 -0.10
CA PRO A 27 2.90 12.22 -1.30
C PRO A 27 3.52 11.41 -2.44
N VAL A 28 2.66 10.78 -3.25
CA VAL A 28 3.09 10.02 -4.42
C VAL A 28 3.76 10.95 -5.43
N LYS A 29 5.03 10.68 -5.70
CA LYS A 29 5.80 11.30 -6.79
C LYS A 29 5.53 10.50 -8.04
N TRP A 30 4.77 11.09 -8.96
CA TRP A 30 4.49 10.52 -10.26
C TRP A 30 5.51 10.99 -11.30
N ASP A 31 5.89 10.11 -12.22
CA ASP A 31 6.63 10.48 -13.43
C ASP A 31 5.83 11.44 -14.32
N ARG A 32 4.52 11.22 -14.38
CA ARG A 32 3.50 12.03 -15.05
C ARG A 32 2.17 11.85 -14.31
N GLU A 33 1.35 12.90 -14.25
CA GLU A 33 0.09 12.82 -13.51
C GLU A 33 -0.86 11.78 -14.14
N PRO A 34 -1.33 10.78 -13.36
CA PRO A 34 -2.23 9.76 -13.86
C PRO A 34 -3.61 10.35 -14.13
N GLN A 35 -4.15 10.11 -15.33
CA GLN A 35 -5.52 10.47 -15.68
C GLN A 35 -6.50 9.31 -15.50
N LYS A 36 -5.97 8.08 -15.34
CA LYS A 36 -6.74 6.87 -15.08
C LYS A 36 -6.43 6.30 -13.70
N ALA A 37 -7.33 5.42 -13.22
CA ALA A 37 -7.18 4.76 -11.94
C ALA A 37 -5.87 3.95 -11.83
N ILE A 38 -5.41 3.75 -10.59
CA ILE A 38 -4.21 2.98 -10.24
C ILE A 38 -4.46 1.50 -10.59
N GLN A 39 -3.64 0.90 -11.44
CA GLN A 39 -3.72 -0.50 -11.87
C GLN A 39 -3.05 -1.47 -10.89
N GLU A 40 -1.90 -1.10 -10.32
CA GLU A 40 -1.15 -1.98 -9.42
C GLU A 40 -0.30 -1.18 -8.44
N GLY A 41 -0.13 -1.74 -7.24
CA GLY A 41 0.78 -1.25 -6.22
C GLY A 41 1.94 -2.23 -6.07
N ALA A 42 3.16 -1.81 -6.41
CA ALA A 42 4.38 -2.50 -6.04
C ALA A 42 4.97 -1.82 -4.80
N PHE A 43 5.14 -2.59 -3.74
CA PHE A 43 5.65 -2.13 -2.45
C PHE A 43 6.95 -2.83 -2.15
N THR A 44 7.93 -2.05 -1.74
CA THR A 44 9.28 -2.53 -1.51
C THR A 44 9.74 -1.98 -0.17
N LEU A 45 10.21 -2.87 0.71
CA LEU A 45 10.87 -2.47 1.95
C LEU A 45 12.34 -2.17 1.66
N ILE A 46 12.86 -1.03 2.08
CA ILE A 46 14.30 -0.75 2.03
C ILE A 46 14.78 -0.64 3.47
N GLY A 47 15.63 -1.57 3.91
CA GLY A 47 16.21 -1.55 5.26
C GLY A 47 17.37 -0.56 5.39
N ASP A 48 17.82 -0.31 6.63
CA ASP A 48 18.83 0.72 6.98
C ASP A 48 20.18 0.60 6.24
N MET A 49 20.52 -0.60 5.74
CA MET A 49 21.75 -0.83 4.96
C MET A 49 21.53 -0.75 3.43
N GLY A 50 20.40 -0.19 2.97
CA GLY A 50 20.03 -0.16 1.55
C GLY A 50 19.67 -1.54 0.99
N MET A 51 19.50 -2.55 1.85
CA MET A 51 19.02 -3.86 1.44
C MET A 51 17.52 -3.81 1.17
N THR A 52 17.17 -3.94 -0.10
CA THR A 52 15.80 -4.08 -0.57
C THR A 52 15.24 -5.43 -0.12
N GLY A 53 14.26 -5.41 0.78
CA GLY A 53 13.51 -6.58 1.24
C GLY A 53 12.47 -7.06 0.22
N GLN A 54 11.53 -7.89 0.69
CA GLN A 54 10.50 -8.53 -0.13
C GLN A 54 9.66 -7.50 -0.90
N VAL A 55 9.48 -7.74 -2.21
CA VAL A 55 8.54 -6.97 -3.04
C VAL A 55 7.15 -7.59 -2.90
N ILE A 56 6.18 -6.76 -2.54
CA ILE A 56 4.76 -7.15 -2.48
C ILE A 56 4.03 -6.45 -3.62
N LEU A 57 3.46 -7.27 -4.51
CA LEU A 57 2.66 -6.81 -5.63
C LEU A 57 1.18 -6.95 -5.28
N VAL A 58 0.45 -5.86 -5.44
CA VAL A 58 -0.98 -5.75 -5.16
C VAL A 58 -1.68 -5.36 -6.46
N ASN A 59 -2.65 -6.17 -6.89
CA ASN A 59 -3.39 -5.88 -8.12
C ASN A 59 -4.43 -4.76 -7.92
N HIS A 60 -5.07 -4.33 -9.01
CA HIS A 60 -6.05 -3.26 -9.02
C HIS A 60 -7.16 -3.44 -7.98
N TYR A 61 -7.75 -4.63 -7.90
CA TYR A 61 -8.88 -4.90 -7.01
C TYR A 61 -8.46 -4.86 -5.55
N GLN A 62 -7.32 -5.47 -5.21
CA GLN A 62 -6.80 -5.48 -3.85
C GLN A 62 -6.41 -4.07 -3.39
N TRP A 63 -5.80 -3.28 -4.29
CA TRP A 63 -5.45 -1.90 -4.00
C TRP A 63 -6.69 -1.04 -3.80
N ARG A 64 -7.70 -1.20 -4.66
CA ARG A 64 -8.99 -0.52 -4.53
C ARG A 64 -9.68 -0.88 -3.21
N ASP A 65 -9.73 -2.16 -2.86
CA ASP A 65 -10.37 -2.63 -1.63
C ASP A 65 -9.66 -2.02 -0.40
N LEU A 66 -8.33 -1.96 -0.39
CA LEU A 66 -7.56 -1.28 0.68
C LEU A 66 -7.90 0.20 0.79
N ALA A 67 -7.95 0.92 -0.35
CA ALA A 67 -8.23 2.35 -0.39
C ALA A 67 -9.67 2.69 0.01
N GLU A 68 -10.65 1.91 -0.45
CA GLU A 68 -12.05 2.09 -0.09
C GLU A 68 -12.30 1.77 1.40
N ALA A 69 -11.62 0.75 1.93
CA ALA A 69 -11.69 0.39 3.35
C ALA A 69 -10.84 1.31 4.26
N LYS A 70 -10.03 2.22 3.69
CA LYS A 70 -9.10 3.10 4.40
C LYS A 70 -8.08 2.33 5.27
N LEU A 71 -7.60 1.19 4.75
CA LEU A 71 -6.67 0.30 5.46
C LEU A 71 -5.22 0.38 4.97
N GLU A 72 -4.88 1.36 4.15
CA GLU A 72 -3.53 1.51 3.57
C GLU A 72 -2.45 1.62 4.64
N ASN A 73 -2.70 2.40 5.70
CA ASN A 73 -1.75 2.56 6.81
C ASN A 73 -1.49 1.24 7.55
N PHE A 74 -2.53 0.43 7.76
CA PHE A 74 -2.38 -0.90 8.38
C PHE A 74 -1.64 -1.86 7.46
N PHE A 75 -1.85 -1.74 6.15
CA PHE A 75 -1.14 -2.52 5.14
C PHE A 75 0.35 -2.19 5.16
N TYR A 76 0.73 -0.90 5.13
CA TYR A 76 2.14 -0.51 5.23
C TYR A 76 2.76 -0.92 6.55
N ALA A 77 2.03 -0.76 7.66
CA ALA A 77 2.52 -1.17 8.97
C ALA A 77 2.76 -2.67 9.01
N ALA A 78 1.90 -3.48 8.39
CA ALA A 78 2.12 -4.91 8.31
C ALA A 78 3.44 -5.25 7.58
N ILE A 79 3.74 -4.55 6.48
CA ILE A 79 4.99 -4.72 5.73
C ILE A 79 6.19 -4.32 6.59
N LEU A 80 6.17 -3.13 7.17
CA LEU A 80 7.29 -2.55 7.91
C LEU A 80 7.61 -3.32 9.19
N TRP A 81 6.59 -3.89 9.84
CA TRP A 81 6.73 -4.60 11.12
C TRP A 81 6.76 -6.13 10.95
N GLY A 82 6.97 -6.65 9.74
CA GLY A 82 7.15 -8.08 9.47
C GLY A 82 5.89 -8.94 9.69
N LYS A 83 4.70 -8.33 9.65
CA LYS A 83 3.41 -9.04 9.69
C LYS A 83 2.94 -9.35 8.26
N SER A 84 1.90 -10.17 8.15
CA SER A 84 1.32 -10.50 6.84
C SER A 84 0.43 -9.36 6.32
N PRO A 85 0.82 -8.68 5.22
CA PRO A 85 -0.01 -7.65 4.60
C PRO A 85 -1.25 -8.24 3.89
N PHE A 86 -1.22 -9.53 3.54
CA PHE A 86 -2.36 -10.21 2.92
C PHE A 86 -3.57 -10.31 3.85
N LYS A 87 -3.36 -10.42 5.17
CA LYS A 87 -4.45 -10.38 6.14
C LYS A 87 -5.20 -9.04 6.10
N VAL A 88 -4.47 -7.93 5.93
CA VAL A 88 -5.08 -6.59 5.83
C VAL A 88 -5.90 -6.46 4.55
N ILE A 89 -5.44 -7.05 3.44
CA ILE A 89 -6.20 -7.11 2.18
C ILE A 89 -7.49 -7.93 2.36
N GLU A 90 -7.42 -9.06 3.06
CA GLU A 90 -8.60 -9.87 3.37
C GLU A 90 -9.60 -9.10 4.25
N ASP A 91 -9.11 -8.44 5.29
CA ASP A 91 -9.93 -7.61 6.18
C ASP A 91 -10.62 -6.48 5.41
N ALA A 92 -9.91 -5.80 4.49
CA ALA A 92 -10.49 -4.78 3.62
C ALA A 92 -11.68 -5.32 2.81
N LYS A 93 -11.50 -6.48 2.19
CA LYS A 93 -12.54 -7.15 1.40
C LYS A 93 -13.74 -7.56 2.27
N PHE A 94 -13.49 -8.04 3.50
CA PHE A 94 -14.56 -8.40 4.43
C PHE A 94 -15.34 -7.18 4.94
N MET A 95 -14.65 -6.09 5.26
CA MET A 95 -15.28 -4.84 5.71
C MET A 95 -16.20 -4.25 4.64
N LEU A 96 -15.72 -4.18 3.39
CA LEU A 96 -16.52 -3.66 2.28
C LEU A 96 -17.75 -4.52 1.99
N LYS A 97 -17.62 -5.85 2.05
CA LYS A 97 -18.78 -6.76 1.91
C LYS A 97 -19.82 -6.57 3.00
N ARG A 98 -19.41 -6.20 4.22
CA ARG A 98 -20.32 -5.96 5.35
C ARG A 98 -20.99 -4.60 5.29
N ALA A 99 -20.32 -3.59 4.74
CA ALA A 99 -20.87 -2.23 4.61
C ALA A 99 -22.00 -2.12 3.56
N VAL A 100 -22.12 -3.09 2.65
CA VAL A 100 -23.15 -3.13 1.59
C VAL A 100 -24.47 -3.78 2.06
N LYS A 101 -24.63 -4.05 3.37
CA LYS A 101 -25.83 -4.67 3.95
C LYS A 101 -26.56 -3.69 4.86
#